data_AF-E6VY81-F1
#
_entry.id   AF-E6VY81-F1
#
_cell.length_a   1.000
_cell.length_b   1.000
_cell.length_c   1.000
_cell.angle_alpha   90.00
_cell.angle_beta   90.00
_cell.angle_gamma   90.00
#
_symmetry.space_group_name_H-M   'P 1'
#
loop_
_entity.id
_entity.type
_entity.pdbx_description
1 polymer ?
#
loop_
_entity_poly.entity_id
_entity_poly.type
_entity_poly.pdbx_seq_one_letter_code
_entity_poly.pdbx_strand_id
1 'polypeptide(L)'
;MKVIAINGSARKGGNTALMIRRVFQELETEGIETEMIELSGKAMHGCIACYKCAKNKDRRCAVTKDFVNDCIAAMDAADGIILGSPTYFANVSAVISG
;
A
#
# COMPACT_ATOMS: atom_id res chain seq x y z
N MET A 1 11.34 6.10 -13.34
CA MET A 1 11.03 4.88 -12.56
C MET A 1 10.42 5.33 -11.25
N LYS A 2 9.35 4.67 -10.81
CA LYS A 2 8.64 5.02 -9.57
C LYS A 2 8.50 3.80 -8.66
N VAL A 3 8.89 3.95 -7.40
CA VAL A 3 8.67 2.95 -6.35
C VAL A 3 7.71 3.51 -5.31
N ILE A 4 6.64 2.80 -5.03
CA ILE A 4 5.74 3.17 -3.94
C ILE A 4 5.95 2.26 -2.74
N ALA A 5 5.60 2.74 -1.55
CA ALA A 5 5.50 1.91 -0.36
C ALA A 5 4.12 1.99 0.26
N ILE A 6 3.54 0.84 0.58
CA ILE A 6 2.32 0.74 1.38
C ILE A 6 2.72 0.45 2.82
N ASN A 7 2.50 1.40 3.73
CA ASN A 7 2.79 1.24 5.16
C ASN A 7 1.52 0.83 5.93
N GLY A 8 1.48 -0.43 6.35
CA GLY A 8 0.42 -1.02 7.18
C GLY A 8 0.55 -0.78 8.68
N SER A 9 1.57 -0.04 9.14
CA SER A 9 1.69 0.30 10.56
C SER A 9 0.50 1.16 11.01
N ALA A 10 -0.15 0.75 12.11
CA ALA A 10 -1.14 1.58 12.77
C ALA A 10 -0.53 2.88 13.33
N ARG A 11 0.78 2.91 13.58
CA ARG A 11 1.53 4.09 14.03
C ARG A 11 2.12 4.82 12.83
N LYS A 12 1.50 5.93 12.44
CA LYS A 12 2.02 6.85 11.41
C LYS A 12 3.43 7.32 11.80
N GLY A 13 4.37 7.27 10.85
CA GLY A 13 5.75 7.68 11.09
C GLY A 13 6.55 6.81 12.08
N GLY A 14 6.02 5.65 12.50
CA GLY A 14 6.72 4.72 13.41
C GLY A 14 7.86 3.94 12.74
N ASN A 15 8.34 2.89 13.42
CA ASN A 15 9.52 2.12 12.99
C ASN A 15 9.41 1.58 11.56
N THR A 16 8.26 1.04 11.16
CA THR A 16 8.05 0.56 9.78
C THR A 16 8.26 1.68 8.75
N ALA A 17 7.73 2.88 9.01
CA ALA A 17 7.93 4.03 8.14
C ALA A 17 9.39 4.50 8.11
N LEU A 18 10.11 4.44 9.24
CA LEU A 18 11.53 4.74 9.29
C LEU A 18 12.35 3.76 8.44
N MET A 19 12.05 2.47 8.51
CA MET A 19 12.71 1.45 7.69
C MET A 19 12.45 1.64 6.20
N ILE A 20 11.20 1.93 5.81
CA ILE A 20 10.87 2.26 4.41
C ILE A 20 11.64 3.49 3.95
N ARG A 21 11.67 4.57 4.77
CA ARG A 21 12.43 5.78 4.44
C ARG A 21 13.91 5.50 4.24
N ARG A 22 14.49 4.55 4.97
CA ARG A 22 15.88 4.15 4.75
C ARG A 22 16.08 3.52 3.37
N VAL A 23 15.14 2.69 2.91
CA VAL A 23 15.18 2.14 1.55
C VAL A 23 14.99 3.24 0.51
N PHE A 24 14.04 4.16 0.73
CA PHE A 24 13.80 5.28 -0.17
C PHE A 24 15.03 6.15 -0.36
N GLN A 25 15.80 6.44 0.70
CA GLN A 25 17.05 7.20 0.58
C GLN A 25 18.01 6.62 -0.45
N GLU A 26 18.20 5.29 -0.45
CA GLU A 26 19.10 4.63 -1.42
C GLU A 26 18.51 4.60 -2.84
N LEU A 27 17.18 4.49 -2.98
CA LEU A 27 16.52 4.55 -4.28
C LEU A 27 16.57 5.97 -4.88
N GLU A 28 16.36 6.97 -4.05
CA GLU A 28 16.40 8.39 -4.44
C GLU A 28 17.80 8.81 -4.87
N THR A 29 18.87 8.27 -4.26
CA THR A 29 20.25 8.51 -4.72
C THR A 29 20.51 7.99 -6.13
N GLU A 30 19.76 6.98 -6.57
CA GLU A 30 19.78 6.45 -7.94
C GLU A 30 18.77 7.16 -8.88
N GLY A 31 18.14 8.25 -8.41
CA GLY A 31 17.18 9.04 -9.19
C GLY A 31 15.80 8.39 -9.36
N ILE A 32 15.46 7.41 -8.52
CA ILE A 32 14.15 6.76 -8.54
C ILE A 32 13.15 7.58 -7.71
N GLU A 33 11.97 7.89 -8.27
CA GLU A 33 10.89 8.57 -7.55
C GLU A 33 10.31 7.63 -6.49
N THR A 34 10.13 8.12 -5.27
CA THR A 34 9.52 7.36 -4.18
C THR A 34 8.27 8.02 -3.60
N GLU A 35 7.31 7.22 -3.16
CA GLU A 35 6.09 7.69 -2.51
C GLU A 35 5.63 6.73 -1.42
N MET A 36 5.30 7.23 -0.23
CA MET A 36 4.78 6.40 0.87
C MET A 36 3.29 6.64 1.09
N ILE A 37 2.49 5.58 1.01
CA ILE A 37 1.08 5.55 1.34
C ILE A 37 0.92 5.01 2.76
N GLU A 38 0.51 5.90 3.67
CA GLU A 38 0.22 5.57 5.07
C GLU A 38 -1.22 5.05 5.20
N LEU A 39 -1.39 3.78 5.60
CA LEU A 39 -2.72 3.19 5.83
C LEU A 39 -3.29 3.54 7.21
N SER A 40 -2.46 4.04 8.14
CA SER A 40 -2.89 4.49 9.46
C SER A 40 -4.00 5.55 9.35
N GLY A 41 -5.15 5.26 9.95
CA GLY A 41 -6.32 6.16 9.94
C GLY A 41 -7.12 6.18 8.63
N LYS A 42 -6.78 5.35 7.64
CA LYS A 42 -7.58 5.18 6.42
C LYS A 42 -8.67 4.14 6.64
N ALA A 43 -9.86 4.42 6.12
CA ALA A 43 -10.94 3.45 6.07
C ALA A 43 -10.76 2.55 4.84
N MET A 44 -10.38 1.29 5.06
CA MET A 44 -10.41 0.24 4.05
C MET A 44 -11.21 -0.94 4.59
N HIS A 45 -12.07 -1.48 3.75
CA HIS A 45 -12.88 -2.65 4.06
C HIS A 45 -12.33 -3.86 3.33
N GLY A 46 -12.46 -5.02 3.95
CA GLY A 46 -12.17 -6.29 3.29
C GLY A 46 -13.05 -6.51 2.07
N CYS A 47 -12.56 -7.32 1.14
CA CYS A 47 -13.31 -7.70 -0.05
C CYS A 47 -14.69 -8.30 0.30
N ILE A 48 -15.76 -7.79 -0.33
CA ILE A 48 -17.13 -8.28 -0.14
C ILE A 48 -17.51 -9.42 -1.10
N ALA A 49 -16.53 -10.02 -1.78
CA ALA A 49 -16.71 -11.13 -2.73
C ALA A 49 -17.80 -10.87 -3.82
N CYS A 50 -17.91 -9.63 -4.32
CA CYS A 50 -18.91 -9.30 -5.35
C CYS A 50 -18.49 -9.70 -6.79
N TYR A 51 -17.22 -10.09 -7.00
CA TYR A 51 -16.62 -10.49 -8.28
C TYR A 51 -16.68 -9.46 -9.43
N LYS A 52 -17.10 -8.21 -9.16
CA LYS A 52 -17.19 -7.16 -10.17
C LYS A 52 -15.82 -6.75 -10.74
N CYS A 53 -14.76 -6.73 -9.93
CA CYS A 53 -13.41 -6.42 -10.42
C CYS A 53 -12.93 -7.45 -11.47
N ALA A 54 -13.18 -8.74 -11.24
CA ALA A 54 -12.85 -9.81 -12.19
C ALA A 54 -13.65 -9.72 -13.49
N LYS A 55 -14.90 -9.27 -13.42
CA LYS A 55 -15.76 -9.04 -14.59
C LYS A 55 -15.32 -7.78 -15.36
N ASN A 56 -15.13 -6.67 -14.67
CA ASN A 56 -14.87 -5.37 -15.28
C ASN A 56 -13.46 -5.29 -15.87
N LYS A 57 -12.47 -5.94 -15.22
CA LYS A 57 -11.04 -5.91 -15.62
C LYS A 57 -10.50 -4.50 -15.81
N ASP A 58 -11.02 -3.56 -15.05
CA ASP A 58 -10.71 -2.13 -15.08
C ASP A 58 -9.64 -1.74 -14.04
N ARG A 59 -9.02 -2.73 -13.38
CA ARG A 59 -8.05 -2.57 -12.29
C ARG A 59 -8.60 -1.72 -11.15
N ARG A 60 -9.89 -1.87 -10.84
CA ARG A 60 -10.54 -1.16 -9.73
C ARG A 60 -11.44 -2.08 -8.91
N CYS A 61 -11.59 -1.77 -7.64
CA CYS A 61 -12.65 -2.32 -6.81
C CYS A 61 -13.98 -1.60 -7.13
N ALA A 62 -15.07 -2.37 -7.23
CA ALA A 62 -16.40 -1.81 -7.49
C ALA A 62 -16.97 -1.00 -6.30
N VAL A 63 -16.36 -1.08 -5.12
CA VAL A 63 -16.66 -0.20 -3.99
C VAL A 63 -15.88 1.10 -4.18
N THR A 64 -16.46 2.03 -4.94
CA THR A 64 -15.75 3.22 -5.45
C THR A 64 -15.27 4.20 -4.39
N LYS A 65 -15.84 4.16 -3.17
CA LYS A 65 -15.47 5.03 -2.04
C LYS A 65 -14.42 4.42 -1.11
N ASP A 66 -14.02 3.18 -1.35
CA ASP A 66 -13.02 2.52 -0.52
C ASP A 66 -11.60 2.96 -0.93
N PHE A 67 -10.77 3.29 0.06
CA PHE A 67 -9.40 3.77 -0.14
C PHE A 67 -8.49 2.73 -0.82
N VAL A 68 -8.92 1.46 -0.89
CA VAL A 68 -8.24 0.44 -1.69
C VAL A 68 -8.05 0.86 -3.15
N ASN A 69 -8.97 1.65 -3.72
CA ASN A 69 -8.84 2.11 -5.11
C ASN A 69 -7.69 3.12 -5.30
N ASP A 70 -7.39 3.94 -4.30
CA ASP A 70 -6.22 4.82 -4.32
C ASP A 70 -4.93 4.00 -4.27
N CYS A 71 -4.90 2.95 -3.44
CA CYS A 71 -3.77 2.03 -3.35
C CYS A 71 -3.57 1.28 -4.67
N ILE A 72 -4.64 0.73 -5.27
CA ILE A 72 -4.57 0.02 -6.56
C ILE A 72 -4.07 0.96 -7.67
N ALA A 73 -4.58 2.20 -7.73
CA ALA A 73 -4.14 3.17 -8.73
C ALA A 73 -2.65 3.51 -8.59
N ALA A 74 -2.17 3.71 -7.35
CA ALA A 74 -0.75 3.95 -7.10
C ALA A 74 0.11 2.72 -7.46
N MET A 75 -0.35 1.51 -7.13
CA MET A 75 0.35 0.26 -7.47
C MET A 75 0.41 0.03 -8.99
N ASP A 76 -0.66 0.35 -9.73
CA ASP A 76 -0.69 0.20 -11.20
C ASP A 76 0.23 1.19 -11.92
N ALA A 77 0.47 2.36 -11.33
CA ALA A 77 1.36 3.39 -11.85
C ALA A 77 2.83 3.21 -11.43
N ALA A 78 3.14 2.26 -10.56
CA ALA A 78 4.48 2.06 -10.01
C ALA A 78 5.26 0.97 -10.75
N ASP A 79 6.57 1.16 -10.87
CA ASP A 79 7.51 0.16 -11.38
C ASP A 79 7.98 -0.80 -10.27
N GLY A 80 7.89 -0.38 -9.00
CA GLY A 80 8.21 -1.20 -7.84
C GLY A 80 7.32 -0.90 -6.63
N ILE A 81 7.11 -1.91 -5.79
CA ILE A 81 6.22 -1.82 -4.63
C ILE A 81 6.93 -2.39 -3.40
N ILE A 82 6.95 -1.59 -2.33
CA ILE A 82 7.40 -2.01 -0.99
C ILE A 82 6.18 -2.20 -0.10
N LEU A 83 6.03 -3.38 0.48
CA LEU A 83 5.02 -3.63 1.50
C LEU A 83 5.68 -3.56 2.89
N GLY A 84 5.36 -2.52 3.64
CA GLY A 84 5.85 -2.35 5.00
C GLY A 84 4.78 -2.68 6.02
N SER A 85 5.10 -3.57 6.96
CA SER A 85 4.19 -3.91 8.06
C SER A 85 4.98 -4.14 9.36
N PRO A 86 4.41 -3.78 10.52
CA PRO A 86 4.84 -4.42 11.77
C PRO A 86 4.47 -5.91 11.74
N THR A 87 5.23 -6.73 12.48
CA THR A 87 4.86 -8.12 12.73
C THR A 87 3.87 -8.17 13.88
N TYR A 88 2.61 -8.48 13.58
CA TYR A 88 1.56 -8.72 14.56
C TYR A 88 1.11 -10.17 14.48
N PHE A 89 1.17 -10.89 15.61
CA PHE A 89 0.80 -12.31 15.69
C PHE A 89 1.49 -13.19 14.64
N ALA A 90 2.80 -13.01 14.48
CA ALA A 90 3.63 -13.71 13.49
C ALA A 90 3.19 -13.52 12.02
N ASN A 91 2.43 -12.46 11.73
CA ASN A 91 1.99 -12.11 10.39
C ASN A 91 2.14 -10.60 10.14
N VAL A 92 1.86 -10.16 8.92
CA VAL A 92 1.62 -8.75 8.62
C VAL A 92 0.38 -8.25 9.38
N SER A 93 0.25 -6.94 9.48
CA SER A 93 -0.95 -6.28 10.01
C SER A 93 -2.18 -6.66 9.19
N ALA A 94 -3.34 -6.71 9.87
CA ALA A 94 -4.60 -7.11 9.23
C ALA A 94 -4.96 -6.24 8.02
N VAL A 95 -4.57 -4.96 8.01
CA VAL A 95 -4.81 -4.02 6.92
C VAL A 95 -3.98 -4.32 5.66
N ILE A 96 -2.90 -5.10 5.77
CA ILE A 96 -2.09 -5.56 4.65
C ILE A 96 -2.55 -6.94 4.17
N SER A 97 -2.99 -7.81 5.07
CA SER A 97 -3.42 -9.17 4.73
C SER A 97 -4.82 -9.25 4.12
N GLY A 98 -5.66 -8.23 4.32
CA GLY A 98 -7.08 -8.20 3.95
C GLY A 98 -7.32 -7.66 2.57
#